data_AF-A0A087THW8-F1
#
_entry.id   AF-A0A087THW8-F1
#
_cell.length_a   1.000
_cell.length_b   1.000
_cell.length_c   1.000
_cell.angle_alpha   90.00
_cell.angle_beta   90.00
_cell.angle_gamma   90.00
#
_symmetry.space_group_name_H-M   'P 1'
#
loop_
_entity.id
_entity.type
_entity.pdbx_description
1 polymer ?
#
loop_
_entity_poly.entity_id
_entity_poly.type
_entity_poly.pdbx_seq_one_letter_code
_entity_poly.pdbx_strand_id
1 'polypeptide(L)'
;MGSLGKAANSGKTLLAPFEAFKFPTSDIVQFKALVTPCLPSCEPVECSVQSHGQTRDFMSMGRRKRRGASSYNVSPYGVGSVGRVPDDDMVVVQTIQITDKFGFEKEDKLPHRKNRDE
;
A
#
# COMPACT_ATOMS: atom_id res chain seq x y z
N MET A 1 4.22 -3.47 -4.13
CA MET A 1 4.24 -3.50 -2.64
C MET A 1 4.95 -4.76 -2.21
N GLY A 2 5.93 -4.63 -1.30
CA GLY A 2 6.66 -5.78 -0.74
C GLY A 2 5.92 -6.47 0.41
N SER A 3 6.63 -7.38 1.08
CA SER A 3 6.14 -8.09 2.26
C SER A 3 5.87 -7.12 3.43
N LEU A 4 4.90 -7.47 4.27
CA LEU A 4 4.62 -6.75 5.52
C LEU A 4 5.40 -7.42 6.66
N GLY A 5 6.39 -6.71 7.20
CA GLY A 5 7.16 -7.12 8.39
C GLY A 5 6.72 -6.37 9.65
N LYS A 6 6.97 -6.95 10.83
CA LYS A 6 6.78 -6.25 12.11
C LYS A 6 7.97 -5.31 12.35
N ALA A 7 7.72 -4.12 12.91
CA ALA A 7 8.79 -3.25 13.38
C ALA A 7 9.49 -3.88 14.60
N ALA A 8 10.82 -3.78 14.67
CA ALA A 8 11.61 -4.43 15.72
C ALA A 8 11.24 -4.00 17.16
N ASN A 9 10.72 -2.78 17.31
CA ASN A 9 10.40 -2.16 18.60
C ASN A 9 8.89 -2.08 18.91
N SER A 10 8.02 -2.57 18.01
CA SER A 10 6.57 -2.43 18.15
C SER A 10 5.83 -3.61 17.52
N GLY A 11 5.06 -4.34 18.33
CA GLY A 11 4.12 -5.36 17.84
C GLY A 11 2.89 -4.79 17.13
N LYS A 12 2.73 -3.46 17.13
CA LYS A 12 1.58 -2.74 16.57
C LYS A 12 1.89 -2.03 15.26
N THR A 13 3.14 -2.07 14.80
CA THR A 13 3.59 -1.37 13.59
C THR A 13 4.04 -2.38 12.54
N LEU A 14 3.47 -2.26 11.34
CA LEU A 14 3.89 -3.03 10.18
C LEU A 14 4.64 -2.13 9.20
N LEU A 15 5.70 -2.68 8.61
CA LEU A 15 6.54 -2.03 7.61
C LEU A 15 6.44 -2.80 6.30
N ALA A 16 6.26 -2.09 5.19
CA ALA A 16 6.34 -2.68 3.86
C ALA A 16 7.17 -1.77 2.94
N PRO A 17 8.16 -2.33 2.21
CA PRO A 17 8.84 -1.57 1.18
C PRO A 17 7.90 -1.36 -0.02
N PHE A 18 8.01 -0.22 -0.66
CA PHE A 18 7.33 0.09 -1.91
C PHE A 18 8.31 0.72 -2.90
N GLU A 19 8.09 0.48 -4.18
CA GLU A 19 8.82 1.17 -5.24
C GLU A 19 8.16 2.53 -5.45
N ALA A 20 8.98 3.58 -5.49
CA ALA A 20 8.49 4.93 -5.68
C ALA A 20 7.76 5.03 -7.02
N PHE A 21 6.61 5.70 -7.02
CA PHE A 21 5.83 5.99 -8.21
C PHE A 21 5.18 7.37 -8.07
N LYS A 22 4.83 7.98 -9.21
CA LYS A 22 4.17 9.28 -9.27
C LYS A 22 3.00 9.21 -10.25
N PHE A 23 1.90 9.88 -9.94
CA PHE A 23 0.80 10.03 -10.89
C PHE A 23 1.09 11.20 -11.84
N PRO A 24 0.77 11.08 -13.15
CA PRO A 24 1.01 12.17 -14.10
C PRO A 24 0.31 13.49 -13.74
N THR A 25 -0.82 13.41 -13.05
CA THR A 25 -1.69 14.54 -12.72
C THR A 25 -1.58 15.01 -11.26
N SER A 26 -0.83 14.29 -10.41
CA SER A 26 -0.73 14.62 -8.99
C SER A 26 0.57 14.14 -8.38
N ASP A 27 1.15 15.02 -7.56
CA ASP A 27 2.33 14.75 -6.75
C ASP A 27 1.94 14.18 -5.38
N ILE A 28 0.64 14.00 -5.10
CA ILE A 28 0.14 13.49 -3.82
C ILE A 28 -0.34 12.04 -4.01
N VAL A 29 0.16 11.14 -3.15
CA VAL A 29 -0.23 9.74 -3.13
C VAL A 29 -0.82 9.40 -1.75
N GLN A 30 -2.01 8.80 -1.77
CA GLN A 30 -2.68 8.33 -0.56
C GLN A 30 -2.68 6.81 -0.50
N PHE A 31 -2.03 6.28 0.53
CA PHE A 31 -2.04 4.86 0.86
C PHE A 31 -3.20 4.59 1.81
N LYS A 32 -4.09 3.67 1.43
CA LYS A 32 -5.18 3.19 2.28
C LYS A 32 -4.97 1.71 2.52
N ALA A 33 -5.05 1.30 3.79
CA ALA A 33 -4.95 -0.09 4.20
C ALA A 33 -6.11 -0.46 5.11
N LEU A 34 -6.65 -1.67 4.92
CA LEU A 34 -7.56 -2.29 5.86
C LEU A 34 -6.75 -3.18 6.79
N VAL A 35 -6.75 -2.84 8.07
CA VAL A 35 -5.98 -3.53 9.11
C VAL A 35 -6.96 -4.24 10.01
N THR A 36 -6.61 -5.47 10.38
CA THR A 36 -7.40 -6.25 11.33
C THR A 36 -6.50 -6.62 12.49
N PRO A 37 -6.80 -6.13 13.69
CA PRO A 37 -6.05 -6.50 14.87
C PRO A 37 -6.24 -7.99 15.17
N CYS A 38 -5.25 -8.59 15.81
CA CYS A 38 -5.32 -9.95 16.32
C CYS A 38 -4.83 -9.95 17.76
N LEU A 39 -5.49 -10.73 18.60
CA LEU A 39 -5.10 -10.96 19.99
C LEU A 39 -4.86 -12.46 20.19
N PRO A 40 -3.79 -12.87 20.89
CA PRO A 40 -2.69 -12.06 21.42
C PRO A 40 -1.58 -11.75 20.38
N SER A 41 -1.52 -12.50 19.28
CA SER A 41 -0.53 -12.31 18.21
C SER A 41 -1.06 -12.85 16.87
N CYS A 42 -0.44 -12.40 15.78
CA CYS A 42 -0.66 -12.95 14.44
C CYS A 42 0.59 -13.72 13.99
N GLU A 43 0.36 -14.85 13.33
CA GLU A 43 1.36 -15.58 12.56
C GLU A 43 1.46 -15.03 11.12
N PRO A 44 2.66 -14.97 10.53
CA PRO A 44 2.84 -14.59 9.14
C PRO A 44 2.28 -15.67 8.21
N VAL A 45 1.85 -15.26 7.02
CA VAL A 45 1.45 -16.18 5.95
C VAL A 45 2.52 -16.25 4.88
N GLU A 46 2.69 -17.42 4.30
CA GLU A 46 3.54 -17.63 3.13
C GLU A 46 2.84 -17.13 1.87
N CYS A 47 3.47 -16.16 1.20
CA CYS A 47 2.98 -15.56 -0.03
C CYS A 47 3.92 -15.92 -1.18
N SER A 48 3.35 -16.43 -2.27
CA SER A 48 4.06 -16.64 -3.53
C SER A 48 3.57 -15.64 -4.57
N VAL A 49 4.44 -14.74 -5.03
CA VAL A 49 4.13 -13.71 -6.03
C VAL A 49 4.98 -13.95 -7.27
N GLN A 50 4.31 -13.99 -8.43
CA GLN A 50 4.96 -14.00 -9.73
C GLN A 50 5.14 -12.56 -10.19
N SER A 51 6.39 -12.14 -10.37
CA SER A 51 6.75 -10.83 -10.89
C SER A 51 7.82 -10.98 -11.96
N HIS A 52 7.60 -10.40 -13.15
CA HIS A 52 8.53 -10.47 -14.29
C HIS A 52 9.06 -11.88 -14.60
N GLY A 53 8.20 -12.90 -14.55
CA GLY A 53 8.56 -14.29 -14.85
C GLY A 53 9.31 -15.04 -13.74
N GLN A 54 9.63 -14.37 -12.62
CA GLN A 54 10.18 -15.03 -11.43
C GLN A 54 9.11 -15.19 -10.35
N THR A 55 9.08 -16.37 -9.75
CA THR A 55 8.28 -16.63 -8.54
C THR A 55 9.14 -16.29 -7.32
N ARG A 56 8.63 -15.41 -6.46
CA ARG A 56 9.27 -15.09 -5.18
C ARG A 56 8.34 -15.49 -4.04
N ASP A 57 8.86 -16.31 -3.15
CA ASP A 57 8.18 -16.75 -1.94
C ASP A 57 8.69 -15.93 -0.76
N PHE A 58 7.77 -15.43 0.06
CA PHE A 58 8.12 -14.62 1.24
C PHE A 58 7.04 -14.72 2.33
N MET A 59 7.48 -14.61 3.57
CA MET A 59 6.61 -14.49 4.74
C MET A 59 6.10 -13.06 4.87
N SER A 60 4.80 -12.90 5.11
CA SER A 60 4.17 -11.58 5.20
C SER A 60 3.05 -11.58 6.24
N MET A 61 2.90 -10.47 6.96
CA MET A 61 1.73 -10.20 7.81
C MET A 61 0.48 -9.76 7.01
N GLY A 62 0.58 -9.75 5.68
CA GLY A 62 -0.51 -9.42 4.77
C GLY A 62 -1.53 -10.54 4.61
N ARG A 63 -2.60 -10.25 3.87
CA ARG A 63 -3.63 -11.24 3.53
C ARG A 63 -3.43 -11.71 2.08
N ARG A 64 -3.48 -13.03 1.86
CA ARG A 64 -3.48 -13.61 0.51
C ARG A 64 -4.79 -13.23 -0.20
N LYS A 65 -4.70 -12.52 -1.33
CA LYS A 65 -5.84 -12.33 -2.22
C LYS A 65 -6.27 -13.70 -2.75
N ARG A 66 -7.45 -14.19 -2.34
CA ARG A 66 -8.00 -15.45 -2.86
C ARG A 66 -8.16 -15.30 -4.37
N ARG A 67 -7.54 -16.20 -5.15
CA ARG A 67 -7.75 -16.27 -6.60
C ARG A 67 -9.18 -16.77 -6.80
N GLY A 68 -10.10 -15.87 -7.14
CA GLY A 68 -11.46 -16.16 -7.63
C GLY A 68 -12.17 -17.34 -6.98
N ALA A 69 -12.66 -17.18 -5.74
CA ALA A 69 -13.97 -17.76 -5.43
C ALA A 69 -14.98 -16.68 -5.82
N SER A 70 -15.77 -16.96 -6.86
CA SER A 70 -16.99 -16.22 -7.16
C SER A 70 -17.73 -15.91 -5.86
N SER A 71 -18.29 -14.70 -5.75
CA SER A 71 -19.07 -14.19 -4.63
C SER A 71 -20.41 -14.91 -4.42
N TYR A 72 -20.44 -16.22 -4.67
CA TYR A 72 -21.53 -17.15 -4.48
C TYR A 72 -20.91 -18.42 -3.92
N ASN A 73 -20.77 -18.50 -2.60
CA ASN A 73 -20.66 -19.70 -1.77
C ASN A 73 -20.07 -19.30 -0.42
N VAL A 74 -20.88 -18.60 0.38
CA VAL A 74 -20.76 -18.68 1.83
C VAL A 74 -21.33 -20.06 2.19
N SER A 75 -20.48 -21.08 2.29
CA SER A 75 -20.87 -22.36 2.88
C SER A 75 -20.65 -22.28 4.39
N PRO A 76 -21.57 -22.79 5.24
CA PRO A 76 -21.62 -22.46 6.67
C PRO A 76 -20.62 -23.28 7.52
N TYR A 77 -19.93 -24.26 6.93
CA TYR A 77 -19.02 -25.16 7.64
C TYR A 77 -17.75 -25.40 6.81
N GLY A 78 -16.83 -24.45 6.89
CA GLY A 78 -15.49 -24.54 6.30
C GLY A 78 -14.44 -24.23 7.37
N VAL A 79 -13.81 -25.27 7.90
CA VAL A 79 -12.68 -25.21 8.82
C VAL A 79 -11.53 -24.47 8.11
N GLY A 80 -11.25 -23.23 8.51
CA GLY A 80 -10.23 -22.37 7.89
C GLY A 80 -10.31 -20.87 8.19
N SER A 81 -11.24 -20.42 9.03
CA SER A 81 -11.16 -19.10 9.66
C SER A 81 -11.63 -19.23 11.10
N VAL A 82 -10.66 -19.33 12.02
CA VAL A 82 -10.90 -18.99 13.42
C VAL A 82 -11.53 -17.59 13.42
N GLY A 83 -12.68 -17.49 14.06
CA GLY A 83 -13.71 -16.47 13.83
C GLY A 83 -13.19 -15.06 13.63
N ARG A 84 -13.59 -14.43 12.52
CA ARG A 84 -13.44 -12.99 12.34
C ARG A 84 -14.80 -12.35 12.38
N VAL A 85 -15.01 -11.53 13.40
CA VAL A 85 -16.05 -10.52 13.40
C VAL A 85 -15.57 -9.40 12.47
N PRO A 86 -16.27 -9.08 11.37
CA PRO A 86 -15.88 -8.02 10.45
C PRO A 86 -15.90 -6.62 11.08
N ASP A 87 -16.43 -6.48 12.30
CA ASP A 87 -16.56 -5.19 13.01
C ASP A 87 -15.24 -4.63 13.55
N ASP A 88 -14.15 -5.40 13.59
CA ASP A 88 -12.83 -4.92 14.10
C ASP A 88 -11.89 -4.42 12.99
N ASP A 89 -12.33 -4.42 11.73
CA ASP A 89 -11.51 -3.93 10.62
C ASP A 89 -11.38 -2.39 10.69
N MET A 90 -10.14 -1.89 10.74
CA MET A 90 -9.83 -0.47 10.78
C MET A 90 -9.18 0.02 9.49
N VAL A 91 -9.60 1.17 8.99
CA VAL A 91 -9.00 1.81 7.81
C VAL A 91 -7.91 2.76 8.26
N VAL A 92 -6.67 2.45 7.87
CA VAL A 92 -5.52 3.32 8.09
C VAL A 92 -5.19 4.04 6.79
N VAL A 93 -4.98 5.36 6.88
CA VAL A 93 -4.71 6.22 5.73
C VAL A 93 -3.42 6.99 5.97
N GLN A 94 -2.51 6.97 5.00
CA GLN A 94 -1.29 7.75 5.00
C GLN A 94 -1.18 8.51 3.68
N THR A 95 -0.89 9.80 3.76
CA THR A 95 -0.73 10.67 2.59
C THR A 95 0.71 11.13 2.53
N ILE A 96 1.33 11.02 1.35
CA ILE A 96 2.70 11.48 1.10
C ILE A 96 2.75 12.31 -0.18
N GLN A 97 3.72 13.20 -0.27
CA GLN A 97 4.03 13.95 -1.49
C GLN A 97 5.26 13.34 -2.16
N ILE A 98 5.16 13.05 -3.45
CA ILE A 98 6.22 12.50 -4.29
C ILE A 98 6.83 13.62 -5.12
N THR A 99 8.03 14.02 -4.72
CA THR A 99 8.85 15.00 -5.45
C THR A 99 9.91 14.28 -6.26
N ASP A 100 10.06 14.67 -7.53
CA ASP A 100 11.22 14.24 -8.32
C ASP A 100 12.47 14.99 -7.82
N LYS A 101 13.59 14.28 -7.67
CA LYS A 101 14.88 14.86 -7.30
C LYS A 101 15.44 15.73 -8.43
N PHE A 102 15.03 15.49 -9.67
CA PHE A 102 15.38 16.29 -10.84
C PHE A 102 14.33 17.39 -11.05
N GLY A 103 14.31 18.36 -10.15
CA GLY A 103 13.42 19.51 -10.27
C GLY A 103 13.72 20.30 -11.54
N PHE A 104 12.83 20.26 -12.52
CA PHE A 104 12.71 21.36 -13.48
C PHE A 104 12.13 22.53 -12.67
N GLU A 105 12.98 23.46 -12.24
CA GLU A 105 12.48 24.74 -11.74
C GLU A 105 11.63 25.33 -12.87
N LYS A 106 10.31 25.40 -12.64
CA LYS A 106 9.44 26.19 -13.49
C LYS A 106 9.86 27.62 -13.23
N GLU A 107 10.74 28.15 -14.07
CA GLU A 107 10.96 29.58 -14.16
C GLU A 107 9.58 30.20 -14.35
N ASP A 108 9.08 30.82 -13.29
CA ASP A 108 7.94 31.72 -13.36
C ASP A 108 8.31 32.76 -14.41
N LYS A 109 7.68 32.65 -15.59
CA LYS A 109 7.80 33.62 -16.66
C LYS A 109 7.33 34.96 -16.13
N LEU A 110 8.25 35.73 -15.56
CA LEU A 110 8.07 37.15 -15.31
C LEU A 110 7.64 37.78 -16.65
N PRO A 111 6.56 38.57 -16.69
CA PRO A 111 6.14 39.21 -17.92
C PRO A 111 7.24 40.19 -18.35
N HIS A 112 7.84 39.90 -19.50
CA HIS A 112 8.79 40.77 -20.16
C HIS A 112 8.07 42.08 -20.51
N ARG A 113 8.17 43.10 -19.63
CA ARG A 113 7.75 44.47 -19.96
C ARG A 113 8.68 44.97 -21.06
N LYS A 114 8.21 44.90 -22.31
CA LYS A 114 8.72 45.73 -23.39
C LYS A 114 8.21 47.14 -23.15
N ASN A 115 9.04 47.98 -22.53
CA ASN A 115 8.92 49.41 -22.74
C ASN A 115 9.59 49.70 -24.07
N ARG A 116 8.77 49.98 -25.08
CA ARG A 116 9.17 50.45 -26.40
C ARG A 116 8.27 51.65 -26.73
N ASP A 117 8.89 52.67 -27.31
CA ASP A 117 8.31 53.87 -27.94
C ASP A 117 7.88 54.94 -26.90
N GLU A 118 8.27 56.22 -26.94
CA GLU A 118 9.06 57.09 -27.82
C GLU A 118 9.52 58.30 -26.98
#